data_AF-A0A316L8P1-F1
#
_entry.id   AF-A0A316L8P1-F1
#
_cell.length_a   1.000
_cell.length_b   1.000
_cell.length_c   1.000
_cell.angle_alpha   90.00
_cell.angle_beta   90.00
_cell.angle_gamma   90.00
#
_symmetry.space_group_name_H-M   'P 1'
#
loop_
_entity.id
_entity.type
_entity.pdbx_description
1 polymer ?
#
loop_
_entity_poly.entity_id
_entity_poly.type
_entity_poly.pdbx_seq_one_letter_code
_entity_poly.pdbx_strand_id
1 'polypeptide(L)' 'MTDGDYLYCLMHEMLDREEELERLCPACRRRADEARCSVCGELLADTAGGENAGFDMARYLRMKEGRKA' A
#
# COMPACT_ATOMS: atom_id res chain seq x y z
N MET A 1 22.42 3.77 -12.28
CA MET A 1 21.30 4.08 -11.36
C MET A 1 21.89 4.43 -10.02
N THR A 2 21.88 5.72 -9.72
CA THR A 2 22.21 6.30 -8.41
C THR A 2 20.95 6.33 -7.54
N ASP A 3 21.11 6.58 -6.25
CA ASP A 3 19.96 6.80 -5.34
C ASP A 3 19.04 7.93 -5.84
N GLY A 4 19.62 8.96 -6.47
CA GLY A 4 18.86 10.03 -7.10
C GLY A 4 18.01 9.57 -8.28
N ASP A 5 18.48 8.62 -9.08
CA ASP A 5 17.71 8.07 -10.20
C ASP A 5 16.48 7.29 -9.69
N TYR A 6 16.63 6.55 -8.59
CA TYR A 6 15.51 5.85 -7.97
C TYR A 6 14.47 6.81 -7.39
N LEU A 7 14.92 7.87 -6.71
CA LEU A 7 14.02 8.90 -6.18
C LEU A 7 13.26 9.62 -7.31
N TYR A 8 13.95 9.93 -8.40
CA TYR A 8 13.34 10.53 -9.57
C TYR A 8 12.26 9.63 -10.18
N CYS A 9 12.56 8.34 -10.39
CA CYS A 9 11.58 7.39 -10.91
C CYS A 9 10.36 7.24 -9.99
N LEU A 10 10.57 7.10 -8.68
CA LEU A 10 9.48 6.96 -7.72
C LEU A 10 8.58 8.21 -7.70
N MET A 11 9.18 9.40 -7.70
CA MET A 11 8.43 10.65 -7.73
C MET A 11 7.60 10.75 -9.02
N HIS A 12 8.19 10.43 -10.16
CA HIS A 12 7.48 10.47 -11.43
C HIS A 12 6.35 9.43 -11.51
N GLU A 13 6.53 8.23 -10.98
CA GLU A 13 5.47 7.23 -10.88
C GLU A 13 4.26 7.74 -10.07
N MET A 14 4.52 8.46 -8.97
CA MET A 14 3.45 9.08 -8.17
C MET A 14 2.72 10.19 -8.93
N LEU A 15 3.45 11.06 -9.63
CA LEU A 15 2.88 12.15 -10.43
C LEU A 15 2.05 11.62 -11.60
N ASP A 16 2.57 10.63 -12.33
CA ASP A 16 1.86 10.01 -13.45
C ASP A 16 0.52 9.39 -12.99
N ARG A 17 0.53 8.74 -11.82
CA ARG A 17 -0.71 8.20 -11.21
C ARG A 17 -1.72 9.29 -10.87
N GLU A 18 -1.26 10.42 -10.34
CA GLU A 18 -2.13 11.56 -10.04
C GLU A 18 -2.77 12.12 -11.31
N GLU A 19 -1.98 12.33 -12.37
CA GLU A 19 -2.50 12.77 -13.68
C GLU A 19 -3.53 11.80 -14.26
N GLU A 20 -3.29 10.48 -14.16
CA GLU A 20 -4.23 9.47 -14.62
C GLU A 20 -5.57 9.53 -13.87
N LEU A 21 -5.52 9.74 -12.56
CA LEU A 21 -6.72 9.88 -11.72
C LEU A 21 -7.50 11.17 -12.05
N GLU A 22 -6.82 12.26 -12.38
CA GLU A 22 -7.45 13.53 -12.77
C GLU A 22 -8.18 13.45 -14.11
N ARG A 23 -7.73 12.58 -15.03
CA ARG A 23 -8.39 12.34 -16.31
C ARG A 23 -9.71 11.57 -16.17
N LEU A 24 -9.96 10.93 -15.02
CA LEU A 24 -11.20 10.19 -14.77
C LEU A 24 -12.38 11.13 -14.49
N CYS A 25 -13.57 10.73 -14.92
CA CYS A 25 -14.79 11.40 -14.47
C CYS A 25 -15.01 11.21 -12.96
N PRO A 26 -15.81 12.06 -12.29
CA PRO A 26 -15.99 11.98 -10.82
C PRO A 26 -16.47 10.62 -10.32
N ALA A 27 -17.28 9.90 -11.10
CA ALA A 27 -17.75 8.57 -10.73
C ALA A 27 -16.64 7.51 -10.78
N CYS A 28 -15.80 7.54 -11.82
CA CYS A 28 -14.68 6.62 -11.97
C CYS A 28 -13.59 6.89 -10.93
N ARG A 29 -13.32 8.17 -10.62
CA ARG A 29 -12.35 8.55 -9.59
C ARG A 29 -12.73 7.99 -8.21
N ARG A 30 -13.99 8.18 -7.79
CA ARG A 30 -14.48 7.60 -6.53
C ARG A 30 -14.31 6.08 -6.45
N ARG A 31 -14.51 5.36 -7.56
CA ARG A 31 -14.31 3.90 -7.61
C ARG A 31 -12.83 3.51 -7.53
N ALA A 32 -11.92 4.33 -8.05
CA ALA A 32 -10.48 4.09 -7.97
C ALA A 32 -9.93 4.32 -6.54
N ASP A 33 -10.58 5.21 -5.77
CA ASP A 33 -10.24 5.47 -4.37
C ASP A 33 -10.73 4.36 -3.40
N GLU A 34 -11.59 3.44 -3.85
CA GLU A 34 -12.08 2.33 -3.03
C GLU A 34 -10.98 1.29 -2.77
N ALA A 35 -10.78 0.93 -1.50
CA ALA A 35 -9.91 -0.18 -1.14
C ALA A 35 -10.52 -1.49 -1.68
N ARG A 36 -9.83 -2.12 -2.64
CA ARG A 36 -10.27 -3.36 -3.28
C ARG A 36 -9.17 -4.41 -3.27
N CYS A 37 -9.56 -5.67 -3.16
CA CYS A 37 -8.62 -6.78 -3.19
C CYS A 37 -7.90 -6.82 -4.55
N SER A 38 -6.57 -6.79 -4.56
CA SER A 38 -5.77 -6.87 -5.79
C SER A 38 -5.91 -8.21 -6.53
N VAL A 39 -6.44 -9.24 -5.87
CA VAL A 39 -6.64 -10.58 -6.44
C VAL A 39 -8.02 -10.72 -7.07
N CYS A 40 -9.10 -10.36 -6.37
CA CYS A 40 -10.47 -10.61 -6.82
C CYS A 40 -11.33 -9.34 -7.06
N GLY A 41 -10.83 -8.16 -6.70
CA GLY A 41 -11.54 -6.88 -6.89
C GLY A 41 -12.66 -6.58 -5.89
N GLU A 42 -12.92 -7.50 -4.95
CA GLU A 42 -13.93 -7.30 -3.91
C GLU A 42 -13.58 -6.12 -3.00
N LEU A 43 -14.60 -5.42 -2.48
CA LEU A 43 -14.38 -4.33 -1.54
C LEU A 43 -13.69 -4.87 -0.28
N LEU A 44 -12.57 -4.25 0.07
CA LEU A 44 -11.93 -4.46 1.35
C LEU A 44 -12.81 -3.76 2.39
N ALA A 45 -13.35 -4.53 3.35
CA ALA A 45 -13.99 -3.94 4.53
C ALA A 45 -12.99 -3.04 5.26
N ASP A 46 -13.45 -2.07 6.06
CA ASP A 46 -12.60 -1.14 6.84
C ASP A 46 -11.57 -1.84 7.76
N THR A 47 -11.68 -3.16 7.93
CA THR A 47 -10.77 -4.02 8.71
C THR A 47 -9.73 -4.76 7.87
N ALA A 48 -9.78 -4.68 6.55
CA ALA A 48 -8.97 -5.51 5.65
C ALA A 48 -7.57 -4.96 5.35
N GLY A 49 -7.11 -3.97 6.12
CA GLY A 49 -5.74 -3.49 6.08
C GLY A 49 -5.30 -2.96 7.44
N GLY A 50 -4.60 -3.77 8.23
CA GLY A 50 -3.78 -3.21 9.31
C GLY A 50 -3.40 -4.17 10.43
N GLU A 51 -4.30 -5.08 10.82
CA GLU A 51 -4.07 -5.91 12.00
C GLU A 51 -4.19 -7.39 11.66
N ASN A 52 -3.05 -8.03 11.42
CA ASN A 52 -2.98 -9.47 11.55
C ASN A 52 -3.24 -9.78 13.03
N ALA A 53 -4.43 -10.28 13.36
CA ALA A 53 -4.82 -10.62 14.72
C ALA A 53 -3.87 -11.65 15.38
N GLY A 54 -3.14 -12.43 14.57
CA GLY A 54 -2.11 -13.36 15.03
C GLY A 54 -0.70 -12.76 15.14
N PHE A 55 -0.53 -11.46 14.86
CA PHE A 55 0.78 -10.81 14.95
C PHE A 55 1.14 -10.49 16.40
N ASP A 56 2.05 -11.29 16.95
CA ASP A 56 2.63 -11.05 18.27
C ASP A 56 3.82 -10.08 18.16
N MET A 57 3.55 -8.81 18.45
CA MET A 57 4.57 -7.74 18.47
C MET A 57 5.71 -8.05 19.44
N ALA A 58 5.41 -8.63 20.60
CA ALA A 58 6.42 -8.95 21.61
C ALA A 58 7.37 -10.05 21.12
N ARG A 59 6.83 -11.07 20.44
CA ARG A 59 7.62 -12.13 19.81
C ARG A 59 8.49 -11.57 18.69
N TYR A 60 7.95 -10.71 17.83
CA TYR A 60 8.73 -10.07 16.76
C TYR A 60 9.95 -9.33 17.31
N LEU A 61 9.78 -8.53 18.37
CA LEU A 61 10.88 -7.79 19.00
C LEU A 61 11.95 -8.72 19.60
N ARG A 62 11.56 -9.83 20.25
CA ARG A 62 12.52 -10.82 20.76
C ARG A 62 13.38 -11.41 19.64
N MET A 63 12.75 -11.77 18.52
CA MET A 63 13.45 -12.35 17.36
C MET A 63 14.36 -11.31 16.69
N LYS A 64 13.93 -10.05 16.60
CA LYS A 64 14.74 -8.93 16.07
C LYS A 64 16.03 -8.72 16.87
N GLU A 65 15.98 -8.96 18.18
CA GLU A 65 17.14 -8.87 19.09
C GLU A 65 17.97 -10.17 19.16
N GLY A 66 17.67 -11.17 18.32
CA GLY A 66 18.42 -12.44 18.27
C GLY A 66 18.09 -13.43 19.40
N ARG A 67 17.01 -13.19 20.16
CA ARG A 67 16.53 -14.12 21.19
C ARG A 67 15.66 -15.20 20.54
N LYS A 68 15.69 -16.42 21.10
CA LYS A 68 14.81 -17.51 20.64
C LYS A 68 13.34 -17.18 20.95
N ALA A 69 12.44 -17.66 20.08
CA ALA A 69 11.01 -17.35 20.07
C ALA A 69 10.30 -17.71 21.38
#